data_AF-A0AAW5P474-F1
#
_entry.id   AF-A0AAW5P474-F1
#
_cell.length_a   1.000
_cell.length_b   1.000
_cell.length_c   1.000
_cell.angle_alpha   90.00
_cell.angle_beta   90.00
_cell.angle_gamma   90.00
#
_symmetry.space_group_name_H-M   'P 1'
#
loop_
_entity.id
_entity.type
_entity.pdbx_description
1 polymer ?
#
loop_
_entity_poly.entity_id
_entity_poly.type
_entity_poly.pdbx_seq_one_letter_code
_entity_poly.pdbx_strand_id
1 'polypeptide(L)'
;MSTEAHERQSGSTAAEDEQEADPEQFSGRSLLLADEDEAPSEVPNPDVEALRALVAEADCQCAPYQSVAVAAVQILEKALRYERQAASAALSLGQQEKMRSMVETAEQAVSVLRDTLTAQGYKVMHLCTETSPVGPASAADDAGQPWWFTLSNALEVLEQGTDQMTSLTTGQSPGSAARELSQLTAQLLRSHHDALLLEAEEWIS
;
A
#
# COMPACT_ATOMS: atom_id res chain seq x y z
N MET A 1 64.27 -30.43 11.96
CA MET A 1 65.73 -30.43 11.76
C MET A 1 66.06 -31.39 10.62
N SER A 2 67.00 -31.01 9.76
CA SER A 2 67.56 -31.73 8.58
C SER A 2 66.79 -31.51 7.24
N THR A 3 67.14 -30.52 6.40
CA THR A 3 68.24 -30.38 5.38
C THR A 3 67.89 -30.99 4.02
N GLU A 4 67.64 -30.18 2.97
CA GLU A 4 68.56 -29.80 1.84
C GLU A 4 68.98 -31.01 0.97
N ALA A 5 69.09 -31.04 -0.37
CA ALA A 5 69.12 -30.13 -1.52
C ALA A 5 68.69 -30.98 -2.76
N HIS A 6 68.52 -30.57 -4.03
CA HIS A 6 69.23 -29.62 -4.88
C HIS A 6 68.45 -29.45 -6.20
N GLU A 7 68.44 -28.21 -6.68
CA GLU A 7 68.42 -27.69 -8.05
C GLU A 7 68.42 -28.65 -9.27
N ARG A 8 67.68 -28.26 -10.31
CA ARG A 8 68.32 -27.72 -11.53
C ARG A 8 67.39 -26.90 -12.42
N GLN A 9 68.03 -25.86 -12.92
CA GLN A 9 67.59 -24.69 -13.66
C GLN A 9 67.85 -24.90 -15.17
N SER A 10 66.96 -24.36 -16.00
CA SER A 10 67.20 -23.91 -17.39
C SER A 10 65.92 -23.18 -17.79
N GLY A 11 65.86 -21.90 -18.14
CA GLY A 11 66.87 -20.92 -18.49
C GLY A 11 66.39 -20.16 -19.73
N SER A 12 66.23 -18.83 -19.59
CA SER A 12 66.34 -17.82 -20.68
C SER A 12 65.20 -17.78 -21.73
N THR A 13 64.68 -16.67 -22.25
CA THR A 13 64.98 -15.22 -22.16
C THR A 13 63.89 -14.42 -22.90
N ALA A 14 63.80 -13.12 -22.54
CA ALA A 14 63.31 -11.95 -23.31
C ALA A 14 61.84 -11.95 -23.76
N ALA A 15 60.94 -11.06 -23.33
CA ALA A 15 60.96 -9.58 -23.24
C ALA A 15 61.01 -8.89 -24.60
N GLU A 16 59.85 -8.56 -25.16
CA GLU A 16 59.62 -7.36 -25.97
C GLU A 16 58.21 -6.81 -25.64
N ASP A 17 58.21 -5.62 -25.03
CA ASP A 17 57.11 -4.66 -25.01
C ASP A 17 56.84 -4.22 -26.45
N GLU A 18 55.60 -4.36 -26.94
CA GLU A 18 55.08 -3.43 -27.93
C GLU A 18 53.69 -2.96 -27.51
N GLN A 19 53.64 -1.66 -27.32
CA GLN A 19 52.53 -0.85 -26.87
C GLN A 19 51.81 -0.36 -28.13
N GLU A 20 50.69 -0.97 -28.49
CA GLU A 20 49.74 -0.38 -29.44
C GLU A 20 48.44 -0.03 -28.71
N ALA A 21 48.28 1.28 -28.52
CA ALA A 21 47.01 1.89 -28.24
C ALA A 21 46.25 2.02 -29.56
N ASP A 22 45.06 1.42 -29.65
CA ASP A 22 43.94 2.02 -30.38
C ASP A 22 42.61 1.56 -29.76
N PRO A 23 41.74 2.48 -29.29
CA PRO A 23 40.45 2.14 -28.71
C PRO A 23 39.45 1.87 -29.84
N GLU A 24 39.23 0.61 -30.19
CA GLU A 24 38.13 0.24 -31.07
C GLU A 24 36.77 0.44 -30.37
N GLN A 25 36.22 1.63 -30.62
CA GLN A 25 34.85 1.85 -31.07
C GLN A 25 33.76 1.04 -30.35
N PHE A 26 33.37 1.52 -29.17
CA PHE A 26 31.98 1.37 -28.70
C PHE A 26 31.03 2.18 -29.60
N SER A 27 30.83 1.69 -30.83
CA SER A 27 29.80 2.19 -31.74
C SER A 27 28.59 1.28 -31.68
N GLY A 28 27.45 1.84 -31.26
CA GLY A 28 26.17 1.35 -31.73
C GLY A 28 25.36 0.48 -30.78
N ARG A 29 25.31 0.82 -29.49
CA ARG A 29 24.06 0.68 -28.74
C ARG A 29 23.82 1.96 -27.94
N SER A 30 23.28 2.97 -28.62
CA SER A 30 22.36 3.89 -27.95
C SER A 30 21.31 3.03 -27.27
N LEU A 31 21.53 2.74 -25.99
CA LEU A 31 20.46 2.39 -25.08
C LEU A 31 19.62 3.66 -25.02
N LEU A 32 18.67 3.73 -25.96
CA LEU A 32 17.50 4.56 -25.84
C LEU A 32 16.95 4.24 -24.45
N LEU A 33 17.14 5.21 -23.56
CA LEU A 33 16.18 5.55 -22.53
C LEU A 33 14.84 5.67 -23.26
N ALA A 34 14.15 4.55 -23.43
CA ALA A 34 12.73 4.56 -23.37
C ALA A 34 12.45 4.99 -21.93
N ASP A 35 12.11 6.26 -21.76
CA ASP A 35 11.04 6.61 -20.84
C ASP A 35 9.90 5.65 -21.17
N GLU A 36 9.93 4.48 -20.54
CA GLU A 36 8.71 3.82 -20.15
C GLU A 36 8.11 4.82 -19.16
N ASP A 37 7.34 5.77 -19.69
CA ASP A 37 6.19 6.32 -19.00
C ASP A 37 5.51 5.10 -18.39
N GLU A 38 5.83 4.84 -17.14
CA GLU A 38 5.15 3.91 -16.25
C GLU A 38 3.76 4.53 -16.10
N ALA A 39 2.95 4.39 -17.16
CA ALA A 39 1.53 4.59 -17.09
C ALA A 39 1.11 3.68 -15.93
N PRO A 40 0.54 4.25 -14.85
CA PRO A 40 0.12 3.44 -13.72
C PRO A 40 -0.70 2.31 -14.31
N SER A 41 -0.31 1.08 -14.02
CA SER A 41 -0.99 -0.12 -14.49
C SER A 41 -2.45 -0.02 -14.05
N GLU A 42 -3.31 0.56 -14.90
CA GLU A 42 -4.75 0.71 -14.73
C GLU A 42 -5.41 -0.66 -14.90
N VAL A 43 -4.91 -1.67 -14.19
CA VAL A 43 -5.71 -2.86 -13.94
C VAL A 43 -6.81 -2.38 -13.00
N PRO A 44 -8.07 -2.34 -13.46
CA PRO A 44 -9.12 -1.74 -12.66
C PRO A 44 -9.31 -2.57 -11.39
N ASN A 45 -9.25 -1.91 -10.24
CA ASN A 45 -9.51 -2.59 -8.98
C ASN A 45 -11.02 -2.83 -8.86
N PRO A 46 -11.49 -4.09 -8.87
CA PRO A 46 -12.92 -4.42 -8.93
C PRO A 46 -13.70 -3.86 -7.73
N ASP A 47 -13.04 -3.71 -6.57
CA ASP A 47 -13.68 -3.16 -5.37
C ASP A 47 -13.95 -1.65 -5.52
N VAL A 48 -13.01 -0.91 -6.14
CA VAL A 48 -13.17 0.53 -6.40
C VAL A 48 -14.15 0.78 -7.54
N GLU A 49 -14.17 -0.07 -8.57
CA GLU A 49 -15.17 0.01 -9.64
C GLU A 49 -16.58 -0.24 -9.14
N ALA A 50 -16.78 -1.23 -8.26
CA ALA A 50 -18.07 -1.49 -7.63
C ALA A 50 -18.54 -0.28 -6.80
N LEU A 51 -17.63 0.37 -6.06
CA LEU A 51 -17.94 1.61 -5.35
C LEU A 51 -18.33 2.74 -6.31
N ARG A 52 -17.59 2.95 -7.41
CA ARG A 52 -17.92 3.98 -8.41
C ARG A 52 -19.28 3.72 -9.06
N ALA A 53 -19.58 2.47 -9.40
CA ALA A 53 -20.85 2.07 -9.97
C ALA A 53 -22.02 2.37 -9.01
N LEU A 54 -21.89 1.97 -7.74
CA LEU A 54 -22.88 2.27 -6.71
C LEU A 54 -23.11 3.78 -6.58
N VAL A 55 -22.04 4.57 -6.51
CA VAL A 55 -22.11 6.03 -6.41
C VAL A 55 -22.85 6.65 -7.59
N ALA A 56 -22.64 6.15 -8.80
CA ALA A 56 -23.28 6.65 -10.00
C ALA A 56 -24.80 6.40 -10.02
N GLU A 57 -25.25 5.29 -9.42
CA GLU A 57 -26.67 4.88 -9.40
C GLU A 57 -27.43 5.35 -8.15
N ALA A 58 -26.73 5.58 -7.04
CA ALA A 58 -27.33 5.90 -5.76
C ALA A 58 -27.83 7.35 -5.65
N ASP A 59 -28.96 7.54 -4.95
CA ASP A 59 -29.34 8.85 -4.41
C ASP A 59 -28.44 9.20 -3.22
N CYS A 60 -27.28 9.77 -3.54
CA CYS A 60 -26.28 10.15 -2.56
C CYS A 60 -26.78 11.22 -1.58
N GLN A 61 -27.89 11.93 -1.86
CA GLN A 61 -28.36 13.03 -1.01
C GLN A 61 -29.18 12.54 0.20
N CYS A 62 -29.59 11.27 0.23
CA CYS A 62 -30.41 10.77 1.32
C CYS A 62 -29.61 10.65 2.64
N ALA A 63 -30.26 10.99 3.77
CA ALA A 63 -29.61 11.03 5.07
C ALA A 63 -28.97 9.70 5.52
N PRO A 64 -29.59 8.52 5.31
CA PRO A 64 -28.96 7.24 5.64
C PRO A 64 -27.68 7.01 4.85
N TYR A 65 -27.68 7.33 3.55
CA TYR A 65 -26.48 7.21 2.72
C TYR A 65 -25.38 8.14 3.22
N GLN A 66 -25.68 9.43 3.45
CA GLN A 66 -24.70 10.40 3.94
C GLN A 66 -24.10 10.00 5.29
N SER A 67 -24.91 9.43 6.20
CA SER A 67 -24.41 8.93 7.48
C SER A 67 -23.45 7.76 7.32
N VAL A 68 -23.75 6.81 6.42
CA VAL A 68 -22.88 5.67 6.15
C VAL A 68 -21.62 6.10 5.39
N ALA A 69 -21.73 7.02 4.43
CA ALA A 69 -20.60 7.55 3.68
C ALA A 69 -19.59 8.27 4.59
N VAL A 70 -20.06 9.10 5.54
CA VAL A 70 -19.17 9.74 6.53
C VAL A 70 -18.46 8.68 7.38
N ALA A 71 -19.17 7.66 7.86
CA ALA A 71 -18.57 6.60 8.65
C ALA A 71 -17.54 5.79 7.84
N ALA A 72 -17.87 5.43 6.60
CA ALA A 72 -17.00 4.70 5.69
C ALA A 72 -15.72 5.47 5.41
N VAL A 73 -15.82 6.78 5.10
CA VAL A 73 -14.66 7.65 4.89
C VAL A 73 -13.76 7.69 6.13
N GLN A 74 -14.33 7.87 7.33
CA GLN A 74 -13.55 7.92 8.58
C GLN A 74 -12.83 6.59 8.86
N ILE A 75 -13.51 5.47 8.65
CA ILE A 75 -12.94 4.13 8.88
C ILE A 75 -11.81 3.87 7.88
N LEU A 76 -12.03 4.14 6.59
CA LEU A 76 -11.03 3.95 5.55
C LEU A 76 -9.82 4.87 5.75
N GLU A 77 -10.01 6.13 6.12
CA GLU A 77 -8.90 7.04 6.42
C GLU A 77 -8.09 6.59 7.63
N LYS A 78 -8.76 6.05 8.66
CA LYS A 78 -8.09 5.45 9.81
C LYS A 78 -7.25 4.25 9.34
N ALA A 79 -7.85 3.31 8.61
CA ALA A 79 -7.16 2.13 8.08
C ALA A 79 -5.95 2.52 7.21
N LEU A 80 -6.15 3.43 6.25
CA LEU A 80 -5.11 3.94 5.36
C LEU A 80 -3.89 4.49 6.10
N ARG A 81 -4.10 5.16 7.24
CA ARG A 81 -2.98 5.66 8.06
C ARG A 81 -2.10 4.52 8.55
N TYR A 82 -2.70 3.45 9.07
CA TYR A 82 -1.97 2.30 9.59
C TYR A 82 -1.38 1.43 8.48
N GLU A 83 -2.06 1.31 7.34
CA GLU A 83 -1.50 0.62 6.17
C GLU A 83 -0.26 1.32 5.62
N ARG A 84 -0.25 2.66 5.58
CA ARG A 84 0.94 3.44 5.20
C ARG A 84 2.10 3.23 6.18
N GLN A 85 1.81 3.15 7.48
CA GLN A 85 2.83 2.85 8.50
C GLN A 85 3.41 1.44 8.28
N ALA A 86 2.56 0.44 8.10
CA ALA A 86 2.99 -0.93 7.83
C ALA A 86 3.79 -1.04 6.52
N ALA A 87 3.38 -0.32 5.46
CA ALA A 87 4.09 -0.27 4.18
C ALA A 87 5.48 0.37 4.34
N SER A 88 5.61 1.40 5.18
CA SER A 88 6.89 2.04 5.48
C SER A 88 7.83 1.18 6.32
N ALA A 89 7.28 0.24 7.10
CA ALA A 89 8.01 -0.67 7.96
C ALA A 89 8.30 -2.04 7.30
N ALA A 90 7.87 -2.23 6.05
CA ALA A 90 8.11 -3.46 5.29
C ALA A 90 9.62 -3.78 5.18
N LEU A 91 9.95 -5.07 5.19
CA LEU A 91 11.34 -5.54 5.27
C LEU A 91 12.04 -5.63 3.91
N SER A 92 11.27 -5.63 2.81
CA SER A 92 11.78 -5.70 1.46
C SER A 92 10.98 -4.87 0.47
N LEU A 93 11.60 -4.57 -0.68
CA LEU A 93 11.02 -3.74 -1.72
C LEU A 93 9.72 -4.34 -2.31
N GLY A 94 9.70 -5.64 -2.58
CA GLY A 94 8.50 -6.30 -3.13
C GLY A 94 7.31 -6.24 -2.16
N GLN A 95 7.57 -6.31 -0.86
CA GLN A 95 6.54 -6.16 0.18
C GLN A 95 6.04 -4.73 0.22
N GLN A 96 6.95 -3.77 0.16
CA GLN A 96 6.60 -2.36 0.07
C GLN A 96 5.74 -2.05 -1.16
N GLU A 97 6.02 -2.66 -2.31
CA GLU A 97 5.24 -2.50 -3.55
C GLU A 97 3.83 -3.09 -3.41
N LYS A 98 3.70 -4.32 -2.90
CA LYS A 98 2.39 -4.94 -2.62
C LYS A 98 1.54 -4.06 -1.70
N MET A 99 2.12 -3.62 -0.58
CA MET A 99 1.43 -2.77 0.38
C MET A 99 1.10 -1.38 -0.18
N ARG A 100 1.95 -0.82 -1.06
CA ARG A 100 1.66 0.44 -1.75
C ARG A 100 0.45 0.32 -2.67
N SER A 101 0.31 -0.78 -3.41
CA SER A 101 -0.86 -1.03 -4.25
C SER A 101 -2.16 -1.10 -3.44
N MET A 102 -2.12 -1.70 -2.25
CA MET A 102 -3.25 -1.69 -1.31
C MET A 102 -3.57 -0.27 -0.83
N VAL A 103 -2.56 0.47 -0.38
CA VAL A 103 -2.70 1.88 0.03
C VAL A 103 -3.34 2.72 -1.07
N GLU A 104 -2.90 2.58 -2.32
CA GLU A 104 -3.46 3.26 -3.48
C GLU A 104 -4.94 2.91 -3.70
N THR A 105 -5.30 1.63 -3.53
CA THR A 105 -6.69 1.17 -3.62
C THR A 105 -7.57 1.84 -2.57
N ALA A 106 -7.12 1.87 -1.32
CA ALA A 106 -7.84 2.55 -0.22
C ALA A 106 -7.95 4.05 -0.46
N GLU A 107 -6.90 4.71 -0.98
CA GLU A 107 -6.92 6.13 -1.35
C GLU A 107 -7.97 6.43 -2.42
N GLN A 108 -8.04 5.60 -3.45
CA GLN A 108 -9.05 5.75 -4.50
C GLN A 108 -10.47 5.58 -3.94
N ALA A 109 -10.70 4.58 -3.09
CA ALA A 109 -11.99 4.36 -2.44
C ALA A 109 -12.38 5.57 -1.56
N VAL A 110 -11.45 6.10 -0.77
CA VAL A 110 -11.67 7.32 0.04
C VAL A 110 -12.02 8.51 -0.84
N SER A 111 -11.30 8.71 -1.95
CA SER A 111 -11.58 9.80 -2.89
C SER A 111 -13.00 9.70 -3.45
N VAL A 112 -13.38 8.53 -3.96
CA VAL A 112 -14.72 8.28 -4.52
C VAL A 112 -15.81 8.60 -3.50
N LEU A 113 -15.63 8.18 -2.24
CA LEU A 113 -16.64 8.42 -1.20
C LEU A 113 -16.66 9.86 -0.68
N ARG A 114 -15.51 10.54 -0.62
CA ARG A 114 -15.48 11.97 -0.28
C ARG A 114 -16.23 12.80 -1.32
N ASP A 115 -16.10 12.46 -2.60
CA ASP A 115 -16.77 13.17 -3.68
C ASP A 115 -18.31 13.05 -3.63
N THR A 116 -18.86 12.07 -2.90
CA THR A 116 -20.31 11.93 -2.70
C THR A 116 -20.85 12.66 -1.47
N LEU A 117 -19.96 13.15 -0.59
CA LEU A 117 -20.39 13.84 0.62
C LEU A 117 -20.99 15.21 0.28
N THR A 118 -22.14 15.49 0.90
CA THR A 118 -22.75 16.82 0.87
C THR A 118 -21.98 17.79 1.77
N ALA A 119 -22.23 19.09 1.62
CA ALA A 119 -21.67 20.11 2.52
C ALA A 119 -21.95 19.83 4.02
N GLN A 120 -23.06 19.15 4.34
CA GLN A 120 -23.36 18.71 5.71
C GLN A 120 -22.52 17.49 6.11
N GLY A 121 -22.34 16.51 5.22
CA GLY A 121 -21.45 15.38 5.43
C GLY A 121 -20.01 15.80 5.72
N TYR A 122 -19.47 16.75 4.93
CA TYR A 122 -18.16 17.36 5.17
C TYR A 122 -18.06 18.03 6.55
N LYS A 123 -19.10 18.75 6.99
CA LYS A 123 -19.11 19.37 8.33
C LYS A 123 -19.10 18.33 9.45
N VAL A 124 -19.90 17.26 9.34
CA VAL A 124 -19.91 16.18 10.34
C VAL A 124 -18.55 15.49 10.41
N MET A 125 -17.91 15.24 9.27
CA MET A 125 -16.57 14.68 9.20
C MET A 125 -15.53 15.55 9.94
N HIS A 126 -15.56 16.88 9.75
CA HIS A 126 -14.69 17.81 10.47
C HIS A 126 -14.94 17.81 12.00
N LEU A 127 -16.20 17.73 12.44
CA LEU A 127 -16.52 17.69 13.87
C LEU A 127 -16.05 16.40 14.55
N CYS A 128 -16.19 15.25 13.88
CA CYS A 128 -15.71 13.96 14.39
C CYS A 128 -14.18 13.87 14.46
N THR A 129 -13.47 14.56 13.57
CA THR A 129 -12.01 14.63 13.58
C THR A 129 -11.47 15.59 14.64
N GLU A 130 -12.17 16.70 14.94
CA GLU A 130 -11.81 17.62 16.03
C GLU A 130 -12.08 17.03 17.43
N THR A 131 -13.09 16.16 17.55
CA THR A 131 -13.51 15.56 18.83
C THR A 131 -12.82 14.24 19.17
N SER A 132 -12.13 13.61 18.22
CA SER A 132 -11.31 12.43 18.50
C SER A 132 -9.93 12.89 18.97
N PRO A 133 -9.61 12.83 20.28
CA PRO A 133 -8.22 12.93 20.68
C PRO A 133 -7.49 11.79 19.98
N VAL A 134 -6.51 12.16 19.15
CA VAL A 134 -5.50 11.22 18.67
C VAL A 134 -4.97 10.53 19.92
N GLY A 135 -5.33 9.26 20.12
CA GLY A 135 -4.74 8.42 21.16
C GLY A 135 -3.21 8.47 21.02
N PRO A 136 -2.45 8.06 22.04
CA PRO A 136 -1.03 8.40 22.21
C PRO A 136 -0.09 8.09 21.03
N ALA A 137 -0.52 7.38 19.98
CA ALA A 137 0.13 7.33 18.68
C ALA A 137 -0.10 8.63 17.87
N SER A 138 0.40 9.77 18.37
CA SER A 138 0.67 10.91 17.50
C SER A 138 1.84 10.54 16.59
N ALA A 139 1.79 10.88 15.30
CA ALA A 139 2.75 10.50 14.25
C ALA A 139 4.25 10.78 14.54
N ALA A 140 4.57 11.38 15.69
CA ALA A 140 5.92 11.58 16.20
C ALA A 140 6.50 10.36 16.97
N ASP A 141 5.67 9.41 17.44
CA ASP A 141 6.10 8.24 18.26
C ASP A 141 6.37 6.97 17.42
N ASP A 142 6.25 7.09 16.10
CA ASP A 142 6.17 5.96 15.16
C ASP A 142 7.47 5.72 14.38
N ALA A 143 8.39 6.69 14.41
CA ALA A 143 9.71 6.59 13.80
C ALA A 143 10.62 5.67 14.65
N GLY A 144 10.41 4.36 14.53
CA GLY A 144 11.22 3.34 15.22
C GLY A 144 10.44 2.18 15.82
N GLN A 145 9.12 2.10 15.61
CA GLN A 145 8.38 0.91 16.01
C GLN A 145 8.83 -0.32 15.18
N PRO A 146 8.94 -1.51 15.79
CA PRO A 146 9.19 -2.74 15.04
C PRO A 146 8.11 -2.99 13.99
N TRP A 147 8.50 -3.55 12.83
CA TRP A 147 7.59 -3.84 11.70
C TRP A 147 6.35 -4.64 12.10
N TRP A 148 6.49 -5.56 13.05
CA TRP A 148 5.39 -6.43 13.48
C TRP A 148 4.35 -5.65 14.28
N PHE A 149 4.75 -4.58 14.97
CA PHE A 149 3.85 -3.72 15.73
C PHE A 149 3.00 -2.86 14.80
N THR A 150 3.62 -2.27 13.78
CA THR A 150 2.88 -1.51 12.74
C THR A 150 1.94 -2.41 11.96
N LEU A 151 2.34 -3.64 11.67
CA LEU A 151 1.50 -4.63 10.99
C LEU A 151 0.32 -5.08 11.86
N SER A 152 0.55 -5.40 13.14
CA SER A 152 -0.52 -5.81 14.04
C SER A 152 -1.55 -4.70 14.25
N ASN A 153 -1.10 -3.44 14.34
CA ASN A 153 -2.00 -2.29 14.44
C ASN A 153 -2.83 -2.12 13.15
N ALA A 154 -2.24 -2.31 11.98
CA ALA A 154 -2.96 -2.25 10.71
C ALA A 154 -4.04 -3.36 10.63
N LEU A 155 -3.69 -4.59 10.98
CA LEU A 155 -4.64 -5.71 11.04
C LEU A 155 -5.79 -5.44 12.01
N GLU A 156 -5.50 -5.00 13.23
CA GLU A 156 -6.52 -4.70 14.23
C GLU A 156 -7.48 -3.60 13.76
N VAL A 157 -6.95 -2.54 13.14
CA VAL A 157 -7.78 -1.43 12.65
C VAL A 157 -8.67 -1.86 11.48
N LEU A 158 -8.17 -2.72 10.59
CA LEU A 158 -8.96 -3.28 9.48
C LEU A 158 -10.08 -4.21 9.99
N GLU A 159 -9.79 -5.06 10.97
CA GLU A 159 -10.78 -5.93 11.60
C GLU A 159 -11.88 -5.10 12.29
N GLN A 160 -11.49 -4.14 13.15
CA GLN A 160 -12.42 -3.23 13.80
C GLN A 160 -13.27 -2.44 12.81
N GLY A 161 -12.67 -1.97 11.71
CA GLY A 161 -13.39 -1.26 10.65
C GLY A 161 -14.40 -2.16 9.94
N THR A 162 -14.00 -3.41 9.65
CA THR A 162 -14.87 -4.41 9.02
C THR A 162 -16.09 -4.71 9.89
N ASP A 163 -15.89 -4.89 11.19
CA ASP A 163 -16.97 -5.13 12.15
C ASP A 163 -17.94 -3.95 12.26
N GLN A 164 -17.40 -2.73 12.29
CA GLN A 164 -18.21 -1.51 12.31
C GLN A 164 -19.06 -1.37 11.04
N MET A 165 -18.48 -1.60 9.86
CA MET A 165 -19.22 -1.55 8.60
C MET A 165 -20.25 -2.69 8.47
N THR A 166 -19.93 -3.86 8.99
CA THR A 166 -20.88 -5.00 9.07
C THR A 166 -22.05 -4.65 9.99
N SER A 167 -21.79 -4.03 11.14
CA SER A 167 -22.83 -3.54 12.03
C SER A 167 -23.74 -2.52 11.34
N LEU A 168 -23.16 -1.53 10.65
CA LEU A 168 -23.91 -0.54 9.87
C LEU A 168 -24.79 -1.21 8.80
N THR A 169 -24.25 -2.21 8.09
CA THR A 169 -24.98 -3.00 7.09
C THR A 169 -26.26 -3.61 7.67
N THR A 170 -26.17 -4.21 8.87
CA THR A 170 -27.33 -4.82 9.52
C THR A 170 -28.38 -3.80 9.95
N GLY A 171 -27.97 -2.56 10.22
CA GLY A 171 -28.87 -1.45 10.56
C GLY A 171 -29.58 -0.80 9.36
N GLN A 172 -29.13 -1.07 8.12
CA GLN A 172 -29.73 -0.48 6.92
C GLN A 172 -30.83 -1.36 6.30
N SER A 173 -31.81 -0.70 5.67
CA SER A 173 -32.88 -1.39 4.93
C SER A 173 -32.33 -2.24 3.79
N PRO A 174 -32.86 -3.46 3.56
CA PRO A 174 -32.49 -4.29 2.42
C PRO A 174 -32.69 -3.55 1.09
N GLY A 175 -31.72 -3.66 0.17
CA GLY A 175 -31.76 -3.01 -1.14
C GLY A 175 -31.52 -1.50 -1.13
N SER A 176 -31.19 -0.89 0.01
CA SER A 176 -30.80 0.52 0.06
C SER A 176 -29.33 0.71 -0.33
N ALA A 177 -29.03 1.81 -1.03
CA ALA A 177 -27.65 2.17 -1.38
C ALA A 177 -26.75 2.32 -0.15
N ALA A 178 -27.30 2.76 1.00
CA ALA A 178 -26.57 2.83 2.26
C ALA A 178 -26.10 1.45 2.73
N ARG A 179 -26.93 0.41 2.56
CA ARG A 179 -26.58 -0.97 2.90
C ARG A 179 -25.49 -1.51 1.98
N GLU A 180 -25.63 -1.27 0.68
CA GLU A 180 -24.67 -1.72 -0.32
C GLU A 180 -23.32 -1.03 -0.14
N LEU A 181 -23.32 0.28 0.14
CA LEU A 181 -22.11 1.03 0.47
C LEU A 181 -21.38 0.44 1.68
N SER A 182 -22.13 0.11 2.74
CA SER A 182 -21.53 -0.50 3.92
C SER A 182 -20.98 -1.90 3.66
N GLN A 183 -21.60 -2.66 2.75
CA GLN A 183 -21.12 -3.99 2.36
C GLN A 183 -19.84 -3.91 1.53
N LEU A 184 -19.82 -3.06 0.50
CA LEU A 184 -18.63 -2.86 -0.34
C LEU A 184 -17.45 -2.36 0.48
N THR A 185 -17.68 -1.42 1.40
CA THR A 185 -16.62 -0.93 2.29
C THR A 185 -16.12 -2.03 3.23
N ALA A 186 -17.01 -2.84 3.82
CA ALA A 186 -16.61 -3.97 4.66
C ALA A 186 -15.81 -5.02 3.87
N GLN A 187 -16.19 -5.26 2.62
CA GLN A 187 -15.49 -6.20 1.74
C GLN A 187 -14.09 -5.71 1.39
N LEU A 188 -13.94 -4.42 1.07
CA LEU A 188 -12.64 -3.80 0.81
C LEU A 188 -11.70 -3.92 2.03
N LEU A 189 -12.19 -3.56 3.23
CA LEU A 189 -11.40 -3.68 4.47
C LEU A 189 -10.99 -5.13 4.76
N ARG A 190 -11.88 -6.09 4.52
CA ARG A 190 -11.59 -7.51 4.69
C ARG A 190 -10.58 -8.02 3.67
N SER A 191 -10.71 -7.62 2.41
CA SER A 191 -9.75 -7.93 1.35
C SER A 191 -8.34 -7.47 1.73
N HIS A 192 -8.22 -6.24 2.25
CA HIS A 192 -6.96 -5.71 2.74
C HIS A 192 -6.45 -6.47 3.98
N HIS A 193 -7.33 -6.79 4.92
CA HIS A 193 -6.96 -7.57 6.11
C HIS A 193 -6.39 -8.94 5.73
N ASP A 194 -7.07 -9.67 4.84
CA ASP A 194 -6.66 -11.00 4.39
C ASP A 194 -5.33 -10.93 3.62
N ALA A 195 -5.13 -9.88 2.82
CA ALA A 195 -3.85 -9.64 2.13
C ALA A 195 -2.70 -9.38 3.11
N LEU A 196 -2.92 -8.57 4.16
CA LEU A 196 -1.91 -8.35 5.19
C LEU A 196 -1.62 -9.60 6.02
N LEU A 197 -2.61 -10.46 6.28
CA LEU A 197 -2.38 -11.73 6.97
C LEU A 197 -1.48 -12.67 6.16
N LEU A 198 -1.75 -12.81 4.86
CA LEU A 198 -0.89 -13.60 3.97
C LEU A 198 0.54 -13.08 3.97
N GLU A 199 0.69 -11.76 3.91
CA GLU A 199 1.99 -11.11 3.95
C GLU A 199 2.70 -11.29 5.31
N ALA A 200 1.95 -11.24 6.42
CA ALA A 200 2.47 -11.52 7.76
C ALA A 200 3.04 -12.95 7.87
N GLU A 201 2.36 -13.93 7.28
CA GLU A 201 2.84 -15.32 7.22
C GLU A 201 4.15 -15.43 6.43
N GLU A 202 4.27 -14.71 5.31
CA GLU A 202 5.50 -14.62 4.52
C GLU A 202 6.64 -13.95 5.29
N TRP A 203 6.36 -12.98 6.18
CA TRP A 203 7.37 -12.24 6.94
C TRP A 203 7.96 -13.02 8.11
N ILE A 204 7.19 -13.97 8.65
CA ILE A 204 7.58 -14.77 9.82
C ILE A 204 8.37 -16.03 9.39
N SER A 205 8.19 -16.51 8.15
CA SER A 205 8.84 -17.71 7.62
C SER A 205 10.30 -17.51 7.24
#